data_AF-A0A8T3Y9E4-F1
#
_entry.id   AF-A0A8T3Y9E4-F1
#
_cell.length_a   1.000
_cell.length_b   1.000
_cell.length_c   1.000
_cell.angle_alpha   90.00
_cell.angle_beta   90.00
_cell.angle_gamma   90.00
#
_symmetry.space_group_name_H-M   'P 1'
#
loop_
_entity.id
_entity.type
_entity.pdbx_description
1 polymer ?
#
loop_
_entity_poly.entity_id
_entity_poly.type
_entity_poly.pdbx_seq_one_letter_code
_entity_poly.pdbx_strand_id
1 'polypeptide(L)'
;MDGLTTKIKVGIEEIILILLIAMSVIGILYFLPGDVMVIKKLIAWIGMGYLFYKIDLSELFFGKKSKLVDGLLIFAYFCLILKDFFTFSKELTKESFYLFDFNLLFQKSIALGGKIYLLKFPLAETIEIYGFYLGAAILICLALSQLLFKTEIVRPSILGLFHEGMPSSFGVRFVRVFTSFFVFLAFFMIVFNLVMEWLAWVIKSWIIFFAVFFYLFFFIKYHKQFHVSTIIYKVGDIGHSFYHRFLDLFKERRTVFLGVSGMLVLHLLTDIGTFIIPYLVGKNVSYFASFGPSHDSLFSLLLIDVAGATVLWQKIGIVALYVLNALAILFLFFGPVYIWRLLYKEERIPTPKLLLALFYPAALAFILSPIFKITRIQEGQDVSIVGVDILTHGVVLSDLLRVLFLVIGLAVLIAILLFIPKLSFFLTLFMIVGVQFFLGYYIFLYFMSVAQSYLLLLSSPGLPTLFIIFFALFFLIAMLFYSSGFLSFIFMSWRRIFLDIKQSQ
;
A
#
# COMPACT_ATOMS: atom_id res chain seq x y z
N MET A 1 47.58 -19.03 4.79
CA MET A 1 46.57 -19.26 3.72
C MET A 1 45.24 -19.74 4.33
N ASP A 2 44.92 -19.36 5.57
CA ASP A 2 43.77 -19.90 6.32
C ASP A 2 42.57 -18.94 6.37
N GLY A 3 42.35 -18.17 5.31
CA GLY A 3 41.35 -17.10 5.26
C GLY A 3 40.17 -17.34 4.30
N LEU A 4 39.98 -18.55 3.76
CA LEU A 4 39.14 -18.74 2.57
C LEU A 4 38.06 -19.83 2.66
N THR A 5 37.65 -20.24 3.86
CA THR A 5 36.50 -21.15 4.04
C THR A 5 35.50 -20.65 5.08
N THR A 6 35.16 -19.37 5.06
CA THR A 6 33.85 -18.95 5.57
C THR A 6 32.79 -19.49 4.62
N LYS A 7 32.32 -20.71 4.89
CA LYS A 7 31.14 -21.28 4.23
C LYS A 7 30.01 -20.27 4.37
N ILE A 8 29.59 -19.69 3.25
CA ILE A 8 28.39 -18.87 3.19
C ILE A 8 27.24 -19.80 3.60
N LYS A 9 26.77 -19.69 4.83
CA LYS A 9 25.53 -20.33 5.26
C LYS A 9 24.41 -19.51 4.62
N VAL A 10 24.02 -19.92 3.41
CA VAL A 10 22.81 -19.40 2.77
C VAL A 10 21.63 -19.86 3.65
N GLY A 11 20.95 -18.91 4.29
CA GLY A 11 19.74 -19.17 5.04
C GLY A 11 18.55 -19.43 4.11
N ILE A 12 17.44 -19.86 4.70
CA ILE A 12 16.21 -20.12 3.93
C ILE A 12 15.65 -18.82 3.35
N GLU A 13 15.90 -17.70 4.02
CA GLU A 13 15.54 -16.34 3.61
C GLU A 13 16.19 -15.95 2.29
N GLU A 14 17.49 -16.18 2.13
CA GLU A 14 18.22 -15.89 0.91
C GLU A 14 17.75 -16.78 -0.25
N ILE A 15 17.43 -18.05 0.02
CA ILE A 15 16.90 -18.96 -1.02
C ILE A 15 15.53 -18.47 -1.51
N ILE A 16 14.62 -18.13 -0.59
CA ILE A 16 13.30 -17.58 -0.94
C ILE A 16 13.46 -16.29 -1.76
N LEU A 17 14.34 -15.39 -1.32
CA LEU A 17 14.61 -14.14 -2.02
C LEU A 17 15.16 -14.39 -3.43
N ILE A 18 16.16 -15.26 -3.59
CA ILE A 18 16.74 -15.62 -4.90
C ILE A 18 15.68 -16.22 -5.83
N LEU A 19 14.80 -17.08 -5.32
CA LEU A 19 13.71 -17.65 -6.10
C LEU A 19 12.72 -16.56 -6.55
N LEU A 20 12.32 -15.67 -5.64
CA LEU A 20 11.43 -14.54 -5.97
C LEU A 20 12.05 -13.63 -7.03
N ILE A 21 13.35 -13.38 -6.93
CA ILE A 21 14.13 -12.62 -7.90
C ILE A 21 14.09 -13.27 -9.27
N ALA A 22 14.50 -14.53 -9.35
CA ALA A 22 14.61 -15.26 -10.60
C ALA A 22 13.25 -15.28 -11.32
N MET A 23 12.17 -15.61 -10.58
CA MET A 23 10.82 -15.56 -11.10
C MET A 23 10.36 -14.14 -11.48
N SER A 24 10.88 -13.09 -10.84
CA SER A 24 10.53 -11.71 -11.21
C SER A 24 11.22 -11.25 -12.48
N VAL A 25 12.49 -11.60 -12.67
CA VAL A 25 13.23 -11.35 -13.91
C VAL A 25 12.54 -12.05 -15.09
N ILE A 26 12.25 -13.35 -14.96
CA ILE A 26 11.59 -14.12 -16.03
C ILE A 26 10.17 -13.59 -16.29
N GLY A 27 9.46 -13.17 -15.23
CA GLY A 27 8.13 -12.58 -15.34
C GLY A 27 8.10 -11.23 -16.06
N ILE A 28 9.11 -10.37 -15.86
CA ILE A 28 9.23 -9.07 -16.57
C ILE A 28 9.43 -9.29 -18.07
N LEU A 29 10.11 -10.36 -18.45
CA LEU A 29 10.31 -10.73 -19.85
C LEU A 29 9.09 -11.42 -20.48
N TYR A 30 7.97 -11.50 -19.75
CA TYR A 30 6.73 -12.17 -20.19
C TYR A 30 6.88 -13.66 -20.54
N PHE A 31 7.93 -14.32 -20.04
CA PHE A 31 8.21 -15.73 -20.34
C PHE A 31 7.58 -16.72 -19.34
N LEU A 32 6.90 -16.24 -18.28
CA LEU A 32 6.28 -17.14 -17.31
C LEU A 32 4.84 -17.51 -17.71
N PRO A 33 4.50 -18.80 -17.82
CA PRO A 33 3.11 -19.22 -17.97
C PRO A 33 2.30 -18.91 -16.70
N GLY A 34 0.97 -18.78 -16.85
CA GLY A 34 0.06 -18.40 -15.77
C GLY A 34 0.19 -19.28 -14.51
N ASP A 35 0.34 -20.59 -14.68
CA ASP A 35 0.51 -21.54 -13.57
C ASP A 35 1.76 -21.26 -12.74
N VAL A 36 2.87 -20.90 -13.40
CA VAL A 36 4.13 -20.54 -12.71
C VAL A 36 3.99 -19.18 -12.03
N MET A 37 3.17 -18.26 -12.57
CA MET A 37 2.85 -17.00 -11.87
C MET A 37 2.04 -17.23 -10.58
N VAL A 38 1.14 -18.22 -10.56
CA VAL A 38 0.42 -18.62 -9.34
C VAL A 38 1.41 -19.19 -8.31
N ILE A 39 2.29 -20.11 -8.73
CA ILE A 39 3.34 -20.68 -7.86
C ILE A 39 4.25 -19.57 -7.30
N LYS A 40 4.66 -18.62 -8.16
CA LYS A 40 5.45 -17.46 -7.75
C LYS A 40 4.78 -16.68 -6.62
N LYS A 41 3.48 -16.42 -6.74
CA LYS A 41 2.73 -15.70 -5.71
C LYS A 41 2.56 -16.53 -4.44
N LEU A 42 2.34 -17.84 -4.56
CA LEU A 42 2.28 -18.73 -3.40
C LEU A 42 3.61 -18.75 -2.62
N ILE A 43 4.76 -18.86 -3.31
CA ILE A 43 6.10 -18.81 -2.69
C ILE A 43 6.29 -17.47 -1.96
N ALA A 44 5.86 -16.37 -2.58
CA ALA A 44 5.92 -15.07 -1.94
C ALA A 44 5.07 -14.98 -0.68
N TRP A 45 3.84 -15.48 -0.73
CA TRP A 45 2.94 -15.51 0.41
C TRP A 45 3.52 -16.34 1.55
N ILE A 46 4.07 -17.52 1.26
CA ILE A 46 4.79 -18.35 2.23
C ILE A 46 5.98 -17.58 2.82
N GLY A 47 6.77 -16.91 1.98
CA GLY A 47 7.89 -16.06 2.41
C GLY A 47 7.45 -14.96 3.36
N MET A 48 6.32 -14.30 3.10
CA MET A 48 5.76 -13.30 4.00
C MET A 48 5.21 -13.88 5.30
N GLY A 49 4.56 -15.04 5.24
CA GLY A 49 4.16 -15.77 6.43
C GLY A 49 5.34 -16.09 7.33
N TYR A 50 6.46 -16.50 6.74
CA TYR A 50 7.71 -16.71 7.46
C TYR A 50 8.28 -15.42 8.06
N LEU A 51 8.24 -14.30 7.34
CA LEU A 51 8.67 -13.01 7.88
C LEU A 51 7.79 -12.57 9.07
N PHE A 52 6.46 -12.69 8.97
CA PHE A 52 5.57 -12.44 10.11
C PHE A 52 5.86 -13.35 11.30
N TYR A 53 6.26 -14.60 11.07
CA TYR A 53 6.65 -15.52 12.13
C TYR A 53 7.96 -15.10 12.82
N LYS A 54 8.87 -14.42 12.11
CA LYS A 54 10.11 -13.86 12.67
C LYS A 54 9.89 -12.60 13.49
N ILE A 55 8.81 -11.87 13.22
CA ILE A 55 8.45 -10.63 13.91
C ILE A 55 7.94 -10.89 15.33
N ASP A 56 7.54 -12.12 15.67
CA ASP A 56 6.98 -12.50 16.96
C ASP A 56 5.70 -11.68 17.30
N LEU A 57 4.60 -11.92 16.57
CA LEU A 57 3.32 -11.19 16.75
C LEU A 57 2.80 -11.23 18.20
N SER A 58 3.06 -12.31 18.93
CA SER A 58 2.77 -12.47 20.35
C SER A 58 3.56 -11.51 21.23
N GLU A 59 4.82 -11.21 20.91
CA GLU A 59 5.58 -10.16 21.58
C GLU A 59 4.98 -8.79 21.28
N LEU A 60 4.59 -8.54 20.02
CA LEU A 60 3.91 -7.29 19.65
C LEU A 60 2.59 -7.09 20.42
N PHE A 61 1.77 -8.14 20.51
CA PHE A 61 0.44 -8.06 21.12
C PHE A 61 0.47 -8.15 22.65
N PHE A 62 1.28 -9.04 23.23
CA PHE A 62 1.26 -9.38 24.65
C PHE A 62 2.52 -8.98 25.41
N GLY A 63 3.61 -8.62 24.71
CA GLY A 63 4.92 -8.37 25.33
C GLY A 63 5.66 -9.65 25.74
N LYS A 64 5.17 -10.83 25.32
CA LYS A 64 5.82 -12.13 25.56
C LYS A 64 5.80 -12.97 24.28
N LYS A 65 6.95 -13.53 23.93
CA LYS A 65 7.09 -14.42 22.76
C LYS A 65 6.41 -15.76 23.01
N SER A 66 5.60 -16.21 22.05
CA SER A 66 4.96 -17.52 22.02
C SER A 66 4.81 -18.00 20.58
N LYS A 67 5.72 -18.89 20.18
CA LYS A 67 5.77 -19.43 18.81
C LYS A 67 4.48 -20.12 18.36
N LEU A 68 3.77 -20.75 19.29
CA LEU A 68 2.47 -21.38 19.00
C LEU A 68 1.42 -20.33 18.66
N VAL A 69 1.33 -19.26 19.46
CA VAL A 69 0.38 -18.17 19.24
C VAL A 69 0.70 -17.45 17.92
N ASP A 70 1.98 -17.20 17.64
CA ASP A 70 2.42 -16.62 16.36
C ASP A 70 1.99 -17.48 15.17
N GLY A 71 2.26 -18.78 15.23
CA GLY A 71 1.87 -19.72 14.18
C GLY A 71 0.37 -19.78 13.95
N LEU A 72 -0.42 -19.82 15.03
CA LEU A 72 -1.88 -19.83 14.96
C LEU A 72 -2.46 -18.52 14.40
N LEU A 73 -1.92 -17.36 14.81
CA LEU A 73 -2.33 -16.06 14.26
C LEU A 73 -2.06 -15.97 12.76
N ILE A 74 -0.85 -16.32 12.34
CA ILE A 74 -0.46 -16.27 10.93
C ILE A 74 -1.32 -17.23 10.10
N PHE A 75 -1.51 -18.46 10.58
CA PHE A 75 -2.36 -19.44 9.92
C PHE A 75 -3.81 -18.96 9.83
N ALA A 76 -4.35 -18.34 10.88
CA ALA A 76 -5.69 -17.75 10.86
C ALA A 76 -5.80 -16.62 9.83
N TYR A 77 -4.80 -15.73 9.75
CA TYR A 77 -4.79 -14.64 8.77
C TYR A 77 -4.70 -15.15 7.33
N PHE A 78 -3.88 -16.18 7.06
CA PHE A 78 -3.88 -16.82 5.75
C PHE A 78 -5.23 -17.47 5.42
N CYS A 79 -5.85 -18.14 6.38
CA CYS A 79 -7.19 -18.72 6.19
C CYS A 79 -8.23 -17.65 5.82
N LEU A 80 -8.17 -16.46 6.44
CA LEU A 80 -9.07 -15.35 6.15
C LEU A 80 -8.81 -14.69 4.76
N ILE A 81 -7.57 -14.69 4.28
CA ILE A 81 -7.20 -14.07 2.98
C ILE A 81 -7.25 -15.05 1.79
N LEU A 82 -7.62 -16.32 2.02
CA LEU A 82 -7.69 -17.34 0.97
C LEU A 82 -8.55 -16.91 -0.23
N LYS A 83 -9.60 -16.12 0.01
CA LYS A 83 -10.44 -15.56 -1.06
C LYS A 83 -9.66 -14.74 -2.09
N ASP A 84 -8.70 -13.95 -1.62
CA ASP A 84 -7.92 -13.06 -2.48
C ASP A 84 -6.92 -13.89 -3.31
N PHE A 85 -6.48 -15.03 -2.77
CA PHE A 85 -5.67 -15.99 -3.51
C PHE A 85 -6.45 -16.61 -4.67
N PHE A 86 -7.67 -17.09 -4.41
CA PHE A 86 -8.48 -17.72 -5.46
C PHE A 86 -8.95 -16.73 -6.50
N THR A 87 -9.40 -15.54 -6.08
CA THR A 87 -9.78 -14.46 -6.99
C THR A 87 -8.61 -14.10 -7.90
N PHE A 88 -7.42 -13.95 -7.33
CA PHE A 88 -6.23 -13.67 -8.12
C PHE A 88 -5.82 -14.81 -9.07
N SER A 89 -5.90 -16.06 -8.60
CA SER A 89 -5.57 -17.24 -9.42
C SER A 89 -6.53 -17.37 -10.61
N LYS A 90 -7.80 -17.01 -10.41
CA LYS A 90 -8.82 -16.95 -11.47
C LYS A 90 -8.50 -15.88 -12.52
N GLU A 91 -8.02 -14.70 -12.11
CA GLU A 91 -7.68 -13.66 -13.09
C GLU A 91 -6.38 -13.96 -13.86
N LEU A 92 -5.35 -14.51 -13.21
CA LEU A 92 -4.11 -14.89 -13.90
C LEU A 92 -4.32 -15.98 -14.96
N THR A 93 -5.19 -16.95 -14.67
CA THR A 93 -5.48 -18.03 -15.62
C THR A 93 -6.17 -17.49 -16.87
N LYS A 94 -7.05 -16.48 -16.74
CA LYS A 94 -7.64 -15.78 -17.89
C LYS A 94 -6.59 -15.05 -18.72
N GLU A 95 -5.72 -14.24 -18.10
CA GLU A 95 -4.70 -13.45 -18.82
C GLU A 95 -3.74 -14.35 -19.62
N SER A 96 -3.32 -15.48 -19.06
CA SER A 96 -2.42 -16.42 -19.75
C SER A 96 -3.03 -17.04 -21.00
N PHE A 97 -4.36 -17.13 -21.07
CA PHE A 97 -5.07 -17.68 -22.22
C PHE A 97 -5.06 -16.72 -23.42
N TYR A 98 -5.03 -15.39 -23.18
CA TYR A 98 -5.06 -14.38 -24.25
C TYR A 98 -3.69 -14.12 -24.90
N LEU A 99 -2.58 -14.37 -24.20
CA LEU A 99 -1.23 -14.09 -24.71
C LEU A 99 -0.61 -15.24 -25.51
N PHE A 100 -1.14 -16.46 -25.42
CA PHE A 100 -0.57 -17.68 -26.01
C PHE A 100 -1.45 -18.29 -27.12
N ASP A 101 -1.96 -17.48 -28.04
CA ASP A 101 -2.70 -17.93 -29.23
C ASP A 101 -1.78 -18.54 -30.33
N PHE A 102 -0.52 -18.86 -30.01
CA PHE A 102 0.52 -19.18 -30.99
C PHE A 102 0.82 -20.69 -31.18
N ASN A 103 0.08 -21.63 -30.59
CA ASN A 103 0.23 -23.04 -30.99
C ASN A 103 -0.91 -23.96 -30.53
N LEU A 104 -1.68 -24.47 -31.51
CA LEU A 104 -2.72 -25.51 -31.34
C LEU A 104 -2.18 -26.80 -30.69
N LEU A 105 -0.88 -27.08 -30.85
CA LEU A 105 -0.17 -28.21 -30.22
C LEU A 105 0.16 -27.98 -28.73
N PHE A 106 0.37 -26.72 -28.33
CA PHE A 106 0.59 -26.35 -26.92
C PHE A 106 -0.75 -26.31 -26.16
N GLN A 107 -1.82 -25.84 -26.82
CA GLN A 107 -3.19 -25.96 -26.30
C GLN A 107 -3.59 -27.42 -26.05
N LYS A 108 -3.21 -28.37 -26.92
CA LYS A 108 -3.48 -29.81 -26.69
C LYS A 108 -2.65 -30.42 -25.56
N SER A 109 -1.42 -29.95 -25.34
CA SER A 109 -0.58 -30.41 -24.22
C SER A 109 -0.98 -29.76 -22.89
N ILE A 110 -1.53 -28.54 -22.90
CA ILE A 110 -2.25 -27.94 -21.76
C ILE A 110 -3.65 -28.56 -21.59
N ALA A 111 -4.32 -29.05 -22.63
CA ALA A 111 -5.57 -29.80 -22.46
C ALA A 111 -5.33 -31.18 -21.79
N LEU A 112 -4.14 -31.77 -21.98
CA LEU A 112 -3.72 -33.00 -21.29
C LEU A 112 -3.04 -32.74 -19.92
N GLY A 113 -2.26 -31.66 -19.78
CA GLY A 113 -1.50 -31.29 -18.57
C GLY A 113 -2.18 -30.27 -17.65
N GLY A 114 -3.07 -29.44 -18.18
CA GLY A 114 -3.97 -28.50 -17.49
C GLY A 114 -5.20 -29.17 -16.86
N LYS A 115 -5.22 -30.51 -16.87
CA LYS A 115 -5.92 -31.34 -15.88
C LYS A 115 -5.19 -31.37 -14.52
N ILE A 116 -4.52 -30.29 -14.14
CA ILE A 116 -4.43 -29.91 -12.73
C ILE A 116 -5.65 -28.99 -12.53
N TYR A 117 -6.89 -29.47 -12.60
CA TYR A 117 -7.74 -29.94 -11.49
C TYR A 117 -7.62 -29.17 -10.15
N LEU A 118 -6.87 -28.07 -10.05
CA LEU A 118 -6.84 -27.22 -8.85
C LEU A 118 -8.05 -26.30 -8.86
N LEU A 119 -9.23 -26.90 -8.63
CA LEU A 119 -10.55 -26.29 -8.40
C LEU A 119 -11.46 -26.36 -9.63
N LYS A 120 -12.25 -27.43 -9.71
CA LYS A 120 -13.62 -27.26 -10.22
C LYS A 120 -14.21 -26.10 -9.41
N PHE A 121 -14.64 -25.02 -10.08
CA PHE A 121 -15.17 -23.77 -9.50
C PHE A 121 -15.96 -23.92 -8.19
N PRO A 122 -16.87 -24.90 -7.99
CA PRO A 122 -17.58 -25.07 -6.72
C PRO A 122 -16.66 -25.34 -5.51
N LEU A 123 -15.50 -25.96 -5.70
CA LEU A 123 -14.55 -26.22 -4.61
C LEU A 123 -13.84 -24.94 -4.15
N ALA A 124 -13.63 -23.95 -5.03
CA ALA A 124 -12.93 -22.70 -4.66
C ALA A 124 -13.76 -21.86 -3.69
N GLU A 125 -15.04 -21.65 -4.02
CA GLU A 125 -16.01 -20.97 -3.15
C GLU A 125 -16.15 -21.70 -1.81
N THR A 126 -16.17 -23.04 -1.86
CA THR A 126 -16.23 -23.88 -0.66
C THR A 126 -14.98 -23.70 0.23
N ILE A 127 -13.77 -23.68 -0.34
CA ILE A 127 -12.54 -23.46 0.41
C ILE A 127 -12.46 -22.03 0.95
N GLU A 128 -12.93 -21.04 0.21
CA GLU A 128 -13.02 -19.65 0.69
C GLU A 128 -13.92 -19.57 1.94
N ILE A 129 -15.11 -20.15 1.88
CA ILE A 129 -16.06 -20.14 3.00
C ILE A 129 -15.49 -20.88 4.22
N TYR A 130 -14.97 -22.09 4.02
CA TYR A 130 -14.40 -22.87 5.13
C TYR A 130 -13.11 -22.28 5.66
N GLY A 131 -12.27 -21.71 4.80
CA GLY A 131 -11.07 -20.98 5.17
C GLY A 131 -11.42 -19.78 6.05
N PHE A 132 -12.42 -18.99 5.64
CA PHE A 132 -12.91 -17.90 6.45
C PHE A 132 -13.38 -18.37 7.84
N TYR A 133 -14.22 -19.40 7.90
CA TYR A 133 -14.70 -19.95 9.17
C TYR A 133 -13.59 -20.50 10.06
N LEU A 134 -12.62 -21.20 9.47
CA LEU A 134 -11.48 -21.74 10.20
C LEU A 134 -10.63 -20.61 10.78
N GLY A 135 -10.29 -19.60 9.97
CA GLY A 135 -9.54 -18.43 10.42
C GLY A 135 -10.27 -17.67 11.53
N ALA A 136 -11.56 -17.40 11.33
CA ALA A 136 -12.44 -16.78 12.32
C ALA A 136 -12.48 -17.57 13.65
N ALA A 137 -12.67 -18.88 13.57
CA ALA A 137 -12.71 -19.76 14.74
C ALA A 137 -11.39 -19.73 15.51
N ILE A 138 -10.25 -19.77 14.82
CA ILE A 138 -8.93 -19.71 15.47
C ILE A 138 -8.74 -18.36 16.18
N LEU A 139 -9.10 -17.24 15.55
CA LEU A 139 -9.01 -15.92 16.21
C LEU A 139 -9.92 -15.83 17.44
N ILE A 140 -11.13 -16.36 17.37
CA ILE A 140 -12.05 -16.45 18.52
C ILE A 140 -11.45 -17.32 19.61
N CYS A 141 -10.92 -18.50 19.29
CA CYS A 141 -10.28 -19.39 20.26
C CYS A 141 -9.06 -18.75 20.92
N LEU A 142 -8.20 -18.06 20.15
CA LEU A 142 -7.06 -17.32 20.68
C LEU A 142 -7.48 -16.18 21.61
N ALA A 143 -8.56 -15.47 21.27
CA ALA A 143 -9.11 -14.45 22.15
C ALA A 143 -9.72 -15.05 23.42
N LEU A 144 -10.51 -16.12 23.31
CA LEU A 144 -11.13 -16.83 24.43
C LEU A 144 -10.09 -17.50 25.35
N SER A 145 -8.93 -17.89 24.83
CA SER A 145 -7.85 -18.47 25.62
C SER A 145 -7.38 -17.51 26.74
N GLN A 146 -7.54 -16.20 26.56
CA GLN A 146 -7.27 -15.17 27.58
C GLN A 146 -8.17 -15.31 28.82
N LEU A 147 -9.39 -15.84 28.65
CA LEU A 147 -10.32 -16.11 29.75
C LEU A 147 -9.83 -17.29 30.60
N LEU A 148 -9.28 -18.31 29.94
CA LEU A 148 -8.92 -19.60 30.52
C LEU A 148 -7.53 -19.60 31.16
N PHE A 149 -6.51 -19.09 30.46
CA PHE A 149 -5.11 -19.31 30.82
C PHE A 149 -4.46 -18.21 31.65
N LYS A 150 -5.22 -17.18 32.06
CA LYS A 150 -4.72 -16.00 32.81
C LYS A 150 -3.37 -15.51 32.24
N THR A 151 -3.33 -15.26 30.94
CA THR A 151 -2.14 -14.75 30.27
C THR A 151 -1.77 -13.37 30.79
N GLU A 152 -0.52 -13.23 31.23
CA GLU A 152 0.04 -11.96 31.68
C GLU A 152 0.41 -11.09 30.47
N ILE A 153 -0.09 -9.85 30.46
CA ILE A 153 0.23 -8.84 29.43
C ILE A 153 1.33 -7.94 29.98
N VAL A 154 2.46 -7.90 29.28
CA VAL A 154 3.67 -7.15 29.65
C VAL A 154 3.85 -5.95 28.73
N ARG A 155 4.33 -4.83 29.28
CA ARG A 155 4.74 -3.66 28.48
C ARG A 155 6.21 -3.77 28.06
N PRO A 156 6.57 -3.26 26.87
CA PRO A 156 5.72 -2.54 25.90
C PRO A 156 5.00 -3.49 24.92
N SER A 157 3.67 -3.34 24.75
CA SER A 157 2.86 -4.14 23.82
C SER A 157 1.53 -3.45 23.46
N ILE A 158 0.89 -3.87 22.36
CA ILE A 158 -0.39 -3.27 21.92
C ILE A 158 -1.48 -3.49 22.96
N LEU A 159 -1.62 -4.70 23.50
CA LEU A 159 -2.62 -4.94 24.56
C LEU A 159 -2.21 -4.30 25.88
N GLY A 160 -0.91 -4.11 26.12
CA GLY A 160 -0.36 -3.34 27.24
C GLY A 160 -0.82 -1.88 27.31
N LEU A 161 -1.33 -1.32 26.20
CA LEU A 161 -1.95 0.00 26.18
C LEU A 161 -3.27 0.03 26.95
N PHE A 162 -4.04 -1.05 26.89
CA PHE A 162 -5.38 -1.17 27.45
C PHE A 162 -5.40 -1.92 28.78
N HIS A 163 -4.58 -2.98 28.89
CA HIS A 163 -4.60 -3.92 30.00
C HIS A 163 -3.16 -4.25 30.43
N GLU A 164 -2.86 -4.14 31.72
CA GLU A 164 -1.52 -4.46 32.25
C GLU A 164 -1.61 -5.57 33.30
N GLY A 165 -0.59 -6.43 33.33
CA GLY A 165 -0.45 -7.51 34.32
C GLY A 165 -1.54 -8.58 34.23
N MET A 166 -1.79 -9.26 35.34
CA MET A 166 -2.79 -10.34 35.46
C MET A 166 -4.20 -9.79 35.67
N PRO A 167 -5.25 -10.40 35.09
CA PRO A 167 -6.61 -9.92 35.25
C PRO A 167 -7.16 -10.25 36.65
N SER A 168 -7.60 -9.21 37.39
CA SER A 168 -8.07 -9.33 38.78
C SER A 168 -9.46 -9.96 38.93
N SER A 169 -10.35 -9.76 37.95
CA SER A 169 -11.73 -10.25 37.99
C SER A 169 -12.17 -10.89 36.67
N PHE A 170 -13.27 -11.66 36.70
CA PHE A 170 -13.86 -12.26 35.50
C PHE A 170 -14.29 -11.19 34.48
N GLY A 171 -14.86 -10.07 34.95
CA GLY A 171 -15.24 -8.95 34.07
C GLY A 171 -14.05 -8.37 33.31
N VAL A 172 -12.90 -8.20 33.98
CA VAL A 172 -11.66 -7.74 33.31
C VAL A 172 -11.19 -8.77 32.29
N ARG A 173 -11.29 -10.08 32.58
CA ARG A 173 -10.97 -11.13 31.60
C ARG A 173 -11.88 -11.06 30.38
N PHE A 174 -13.18 -10.87 30.59
CA PHE A 174 -14.15 -10.74 29.50
C PHE A 174 -13.80 -9.53 28.61
N VAL A 175 -13.57 -8.35 29.18
CA VAL A 175 -13.14 -7.17 28.41
C VAL A 175 -11.83 -7.44 27.64
N ARG A 176 -10.87 -8.15 28.24
CA ARG A 176 -9.63 -8.56 27.57
C ARG A 176 -9.87 -9.46 26.36
N VAL A 177 -10.83 -10.39 26.43
CA VAL A 177 -11.20 -11.25 25.28
C VAL A 177 -11.65 -10.37 24.11
N PHE A 178 -12.60 -9.46 24.32
CA PHE A 178 -13.08 -8.56 23.25
C PHE A 178 -11.99 -7.63 22.73
N THR A 179 -11.18 -7.06 23.63
CA THR A 179 -10.06 -6.18 23.23
C THR A 179 -9.05 -6.95 22.38
N SER A 180 -8.69 -8.18 22.78
CA SER A 180 -7.73 -9.02 22.05
C SER A 180 -8.29 -9.42 20.69
N PHE A 181 -9.55 -9.85 20.65
CA PHE A 181 -10.23 -10.19 19.39
C PHE A 181 -10.25 -9.00 18.43
N PHE A 182 -10.63 -7.81 18.91
CA PHE A 182 -10.66 -6.59 18.11
C PHE A 182 -9.26 -6.20 17.61
N VAL A 183 -8.23 -6.30 18.45
CA VAL A 183 -6.84 -6.05 18.04
C VAL A 183 -6.38 -7.04 16.98
N PHE A 184 -6.71 -8.33 17.10
CA PHE A 184 -6.36 -9.33 16.09
C PHE A 184 -7.04 -9.07 14.76
N LEU A 185 -8.33 -8.71 14.77
CA LEU A 185 -9.07 -8.36 13.56
C LEU A 185 -8.55 -7.05 12.95
N ALA A 186 -8.26 -6.04 13.76
CA ALA A 186 -7.72 -4.76 13.29
C ALA A 186 -6.34 -4.94 12.66
N PHE A 187 -5.47 -5.75 13.28
CA PHE A 187 -4.17 -6.08 12.71
C PHE A 187 -4.30 -6.84 11.38
N PHE A 188 -5.21 -7.82 11.30
CA PHE A 188 -5.51 -8.52 10.05
C PHE A 188 -5.94 -7.54 8.96
N MET A 189 -6.97 -6.75 9.25
CA MET A 189 -7.61 -5.84 8.28
C MET A 189 -6.69 -4.73 7.80
N ILE A 190 -5.89 -4.15 8.69
CA ILE A 190 -5.14 -2.91 8.42
C ILE A 190 -3.68 -3.21 8.07
N VAL A 191 -3.03 -4.08 8.83
CA VAL A 191 -1.58 -4.34 8.72
C VAL A 191 -1.31 -5.53 7.80
N PHE A 192 -1.92 -6.69 8.10
CA PHE A 192 -1.65 -7.91 7.34
C PHE A 192 -2.09 -7.75 5.89
N ASN A 193 -3.32 -7.31 5.63
CA ASN A 193 -3.80 -7.08 4.26
C ASN A 193 -2.94 -6.08 3.48
N LEU A 194 -2.56 -4.96 4.10
CA LEU A 194 -1.68 -3.97 3.46
C LEU A 194 -0.32 -4.58 3.07
N VAL A 195 0.28 -5.35 3.98
CA VAL A 195 1.58 -5.99 3.73
C VAL A 195 1.48 -7.03 2.62
N MET A 196 0.36 -7.78 2.57
CA MET A 196 0.10 -8.75 1.50
C MET A 196 -0.12 -8.07 0.13
N GLU A 197 -0.76 -6.90 0.12
CA GLU A 197 -0.93 -6.08 -1.08
C GLU A 197 0.40 -5.47 -1.56
N TRP A 198 1.18 -4.90 -0.64
CA TRP A 198 2.53 -4.42 -0.91
C TRP A 198 3.39 -5.50 -1.53
N LEU A 199 3.37 -6.70 -0.96
CA LEU A 199 4.09 -7.84 -1.51
C LEU A 199 3.65 -8.11 -2.96
N ALA A 200 2.35 -8.14 -3.22
CA ALA A 200 1.81 -8.39 -4.56
C ALA A 200 2.30 -7.33 -5.58
N TRP A 201 2.39 -6.07 -5.17
CA TRP A 201 2.95 -4.99 -5.99
C TRP A 201 4.46 -5.12 -6.18
N VAL A 202 5.21 -5.24 -5.08
CA VAL A 202 6.69 -5.33 -5.07
C VAL A 202 7.11 -6.45 -6.03
N ILE A 203 6.48 -7.62 -5.98
CA ILE A 203 6.75 -8.79 -6.85
C ILE A 203 6.54 -8.53 -8.34
N LYS A 204 5.62 -7.64 -8.69
CA LYS A 204 5.31 -7.28 -10.08
C LYS A 204 6.08 -6.06 -10.57
N SER A 205 6.77 -5.36 -9.67
CA SER A 205 7.43 -4.08 -9.96
C SER A 205 8.86 -4.27 -10.49
N TRP A 206 9.28 -3.32 -11.34
CA TRP A 206 10.69 -3.16 -11.72
C TRP A 206 11.58 -2.81 -10.52
N ILE A 207 10.99 -2.39 -9.39
CA ILE A 207 11.73 -1.98 -8.20
C ILE A 207 12.46 -3.17 -7.59
N ILE A 208 11.85 -4.37 -7.51
CA ILE A 208 12.61 -5.57 -7.11
C ILE A 208 13.75 -5.80 -8.08
N PHE A 209 13.49 -5.74 -9.38
CA PHE A 209 14.52 -5.98 -10.39
C PHE A 209 15.71 -5.04 -10.19
N PHE A 210 15.47 -3.74 -10.04
CA PHE A 210 16.53 -2.76 -9.80
C PHE A 210 17.18 -2.92 -8.42
N ALA A 211 16.41 -3.11 -7.36
CA ALA A 211 16.94 -3.31 -6.01
C ALA A 211 17.87 -4.52 -5.94
N VAL A 212 17.52 -5.56 -6.68
CA VAL A 212 18.25 -6.83 -6.71
C VAL A 212 19.41 -6.78 -7.67
N PHE A 213 19.25 -6.20 -8.86
CA PHE A 213 20.37 -5.97 -9.76
C PHE A 213 21.42 -5.11 -9.06
N PHE A 214 20.99 -4.05 -8.37
CA PHE A 214 21.85 -3.24 -7.52
C PHE A 214 22.48 -4.11 -6.42
N TYR A 215 21.70 -4.87 -5.66
CA TYR A 215 22.23 -5.75 -4.60
C TYR A 215 23.27 -6.75 -5.13
N LEU A 216 22.98 -7.49 -6.22
CA LEU A 216 23.88 -8.48 -6.82
C LEU A 216 25.11 -7.84 -7.43
N PHE A 217 24.97 -6.75 -8.19
CA PHE A 217 26.09 -6.03 -8.78
C PHE A 217 27.05 -5.55 -7.69
N PHE A 218 26.52 -4.93 -6.65
CA PHE A 218 27.31 -4.44 -5.54
C PHE A 218 27.84 -5.58 -4.65
N PHE A 219 27.09 -6.64 -4.44
CA PHE A 219 27.54 -7.82 -3.68
C PHE A 219 28.71 -8.50 -4.40
N ILE A 220 28.56 -8.83 -5.69
CA ILE A 220 29.64 -9.46 -6.47
C ILE A 220 30.89 -8.58 -6.47
N LYS A 221 30.73 -7.28 -6.73
CA LYS A 221 31.86 -6.34 -6.87
C LYS A 221 32.50 -5.95 -5.54
N TYR A 222 31.73 -5.89 -4.44
CA TYR A 222 32.18 -5.31 -3.16
C TYR A 222 31.96 -6.22 -1.94
N HIS A 223 31.63 -7.51 -2.06
CA HIS A 223 31.36 -8.41 -0.90
C HIS A 223 32.47 -8.38 0.16
N LYS A 224 33.74 -8.21 -0.25
CA LYS A 224 34.89 -8.14 0.66
C LYS A 224 35.01 -6.82 1.43
N GLN A 225 34.27 -5.79 1.03
CA GLN A 225 34.30 -4.44 1.60
C GLN A 225 32.97 -4.04 2.25
N PHE A 226 32.09 -5.01 2.57
CA PHE A 226 30.85 -4.77 3.33
C PHE A 226 31.16 -4.41 4.78
N HIS A 227 31.64 -3.19 4.98
CA HIS A 227 31.64 -2.56 6.29
C HIS A 227 30.23 -2.03 6.59
N VAL A 228 29.86 -1.99 7.86
CA VAL A 228 28.60 -1.44 8.40
C VAL A 228 28.35 0.00 7.93
N SER A 229 29.40 0.73 7.55
CA SER A 229 29.32 2.10 7.03
C SER A 229 28.87 2.20 5.56
N THR A 230 28.90 1.10 4.80
CA THR A 230 28.58 1.11 3.36
C THR A 230 27.11 1.44 3.08
N ILE A 231 26.85 2.09 1.94
CA ILE A 231 25.50 2.45 1.51
C ILE A 231 24.60 1.20 1.42
N ILE A 232 25.15 0.06 0.99
CA ILE A 232 24.39 -1.18 0.79
C ILE A 232 23.91 -1.73 2.13
N TYR A 233 24.79 -1.78 3.15
CA TYR A 233 24.39 -2.19 4.50
C TYR A 233 23.29 -1.26 5.03
N LYS A 234 23.45 0.06 4.86
CA LYS A 234 22.43 1.04 5.26
C LYS A 234 21.10 0.81 4.54
N VAL A 235 21.10 0.54 3.23
CA VAL A 235 19.88 0.25 2.46
C VAL A 235 19.21 -1.04 2.92
N GLY A 236 19.99 -2.09 3.19
CA GLY A 236 19.47 -3.34 3.75
C GLY A 236 18.87 -3.15 5.15
N ASP A 237 19.54 -2.38 6.01
CA ASP A 237 19.07 -2.12 7.38
C ASP A 237 17.84 -1.20 7.40
N ILE A 238 17.67 -0.28 6.44
CA ILE A 238 16.54 0.67 6.40
C ILE A 238 15.20 -0.06 6.54
N GLY A 239 14.98 -1.18 5.85
CA GLY A 239 13.71 -1.92 5.91
C GLY A 239 13.44 -2.49 7.30
N HIS A 240 14.42 -3.18 7.88
CA HIS A 240 14.33 -3.79 9.20
C HIS A 240 14.21 -2.72 10.30
N SER A 241 15.07 -1.70 10.27
CA SER A 241 15.06 -0.55 11.17
C SER A 241 13.73 0.21 11.11
N PHE A 242 13.21 0.47 9.92
CA PHE A 242 11.94 1.15 9.73
C PHE A 242 10.81 0.31 10.31
N TYR A 243 10.76 -0.98 9.98
CA TYR A 243 9.73 -1.90 10.44
C TYR A 243 9.65 -1.96 11.97
N HIS A 244 10.77 -2.21 12.65
CA HIS A 244 10.80 -2.28 14.11
C HIS A 244 10.36 -0.98 14.76
N ARG A 245 10.94 0.15 14.35
CA ARG A 245 10.58 1.45 14.91
C ARG A 245 9.14 1.85 14.59
N PHE A 246 8.61 1.40 13.46
CA PHE A 246 7.22 1.63 13.09
C PHE A 246 6.27 0.82 13.97
N LEU A 247 6.57 -0.45 14.24
CA LEU A 247 5.81 -1.26 15.20
C LEU A 247 5.84 -0.69 16.62
N ASP A 248 6.98 -0.13 17.03
CA ASP A 248 7.11 0.48 18.35
C ASP A 248 6.15 1.66 18.56
N LEU A 249 5.73 2.35 17.48
CA LEU A 249 4.71 3.39 17.55
C LEU A 249 3.40 2.88 18.16
N PHE A 250 3.07 1.60 17.97
CA PHE A 250 1.83 0.99 18.48
C PHE A 250 1.94 0.47 19.92
N LYS A 251 3.13 0.52 20.53
CA LYS A 251 3.33 0.02 21.91
C LYS A 251 3.16 1.11 22.97
N GLU A 252 3.14 2.40 22.58
CA GLU A 252 2.96 3.53 23.49
C GLU A 252 1.75 4.39 23.15
N ARG A 253 1.05 4.87 24.19
CA ARG A 253 -0.15 5.72 24.04
C ARG A 253 0.14 7.04 23.33
N ARG A 254 1.34 7.59 23.52
CA ARG A 254 1.74 8.88 22.93
C ARG A 254 1.94 8.78 21.42
N THR A 255 2.44 7.63 20.94
CA THR A 255 2.84 7.42 19.55
C THR A 255 1.83 6.63 18.74
N VAL A 256 0.84 5.97 19.37
CA VAL A 256 -0.13 5.12 18.64
C VAL A 256 -0.86 5.87 17.53
N PHE A 257 -1.26 7.12 17.76
CA PHE A 257 -1.91 7.96 16.75
C PHE A 257 -0.98 8.31 15.57
N LEU A 258 0.33 8.40 15.82
CA LEU A 258 1.34 8.59 14.77
C LEU A 258 1.50 7.28 13.97
N GLY A 259 1.43 6.13 14.63
CA GLY A 259 1.37 4.82 13.99
C GLY A 259 0.13 4.65 13.11
N VAL A 260 -1.06 4.98 13.61
CA VAL A 260 -2.33 4.87 12.85
C VAL A 260 -2.34 5.80 11.63
N SER A 261 -1.93 7.07 11.80
CA SER A 261 -1.78 7.98 10.66
C SER A 261 -0.68 7.53 9.70
N GLY A 262 0.38 6.90 10.20
CA GLY A 262 1.43 6.30 9.37
C GLY A 262 0.93 5.14 8.52
N MET A 263 0.11 4.26 9.11
CA MET A 263 -0.54 3.18 8.36
C MET A 263 -1.42 3.74 7.25
N LEU A 264 -2.22 4.77 7.54
CA LEU A 264 -3.06 5.44 6.54
C LEU A 264 -2.23 6.01 5.37
N VAL A 265 -1.08 6.62 5.67
CA VAL A 265 -0.16 7.14 4.66
C VAL A 265 0.54 6.01 3.88
N LEU A 266 0.84 4.87 4.52
CA LEU A 266 1.37 3.69 3.83
C LEU A 266 0.35 3.04 2.89
N HIS A 267 -0.94 3.04 3.24
CA HIS A 267 -2.04 2.66 2.35
C HIS A 267 -2.04 3.53 1.08
N LEU A 268 -1.95 4.85 1.24
CA LEU A 268 -1.83 5.77 0.10
C LEU A 268 -0.59 5.49 -0.77
N LEU A 269 0.54 5.13 -0.15
CA LEU A 269 1.77 4.81 -0.88
C LEU A 269 1.62 3.53 -1.72
N THR A 270 0.81 2.56 -1.28
CA THR A 270 0.44 1.40 -2.09
C THR A 270 -0.25 1.83 -3.38
N ASP A 271 -1.22 2.74 -3.30
CA ASP A 271 -1.97 3.23 -4.45
C ASP A 271 -1.08 3.99 -5.45
N ILE A 272 -0.07 4.71 -4.95
CA ILE A 272 0.93 5.35 -5.81
C ILE A 272 1.67 4.30 -6.64
N GLY A 273 2.12 3.23 -5.97
CA GLY A 273 2.85 2.14 -6.62
C GLY A 273 1.98 1.40 -7.63
N THR A 274 0.75 1.07 -7.24
CA THR A 274 -0.16 0.20 -8.00
C THR A 274 -0.85 0.93 -9.15
N PHE A 275 -1.24 2.19 -8.96
CA PHE A 275 -2.05 2.94 -9.93
C PHE A 275 -1.28 4.11 -10.54
N ILE A 276 -0.75 5.03 -9.72
CA ILE A 276 -0.18 6.29 -10.23
C ILE A 276 1.06 6.05 -11.10
N ILE A 277 2.04 5.28 -10.64
CA ILE A 277 3.27 5.06 -11.41
C ILE A 277 2.96 4.39 -12.76
N PRO A 278 2.16 3.30 -12.83
CA PRO A 278 1.81 2.73 -14.13
C PRO A 278 1.05 3.68 -15.06
N TYR A 279 0.13 4.50 -14.53
CA TYR A 279 -0.57 5.53 -15.30
C TYR A 279 0.40 6.53 -15.94
N LEU A 280 1.40 6.98 -15.17
CA LEU A 280 2.39 7.94 -15.65
C LEU A 280 3.36 7.35 -16.69
N VAL A 281 3.77 6.09 -16.51
CA VAL A 281 4.81 5.45 -17.34
C VAL A 281 4.24 4.79 -18.60
N GLY A 282 2.93 4.56 -18.69
CA GLY A 282 2.34 3.91 -19.86
C GLY A 282 2.41 2.38 -19.82
N LYS A 283 2.48 1.79 -18.62
CA LYS A 283 2.41 0.33 -18.50
C LYS A 283 0.95 -0.10 -18.42
N ASN A 284 0.51 -0.95 -19.34
CA ASN A 284 -0.80 -1.60 -19.27
C ASN A 284 -0.86 -2.44 -17.98
N VAL A 285 -1.45 -1.89 -16.92
CA VAL A 285 -1.91 -2.68 -15.78
C VAL A 285 -3.16 -3.37 -16.26
N SER A 286 -3.22 -4.70 -16.14
CA SER A 286 -4.39 -5.46 -16.56
C SER A 286 -5.70 -4.98 -15.92
N TYR A 287 -5.58 -4.38 -14.73
CA TYR A 287 -6.64 -3.64 -14.08
C TYR A 287 -7.27 -2.55 -14.98
N PHE A 288 -6.50 -1.69 -15.66
CA PHE A 288 -7.05 -0.59 -16.47
C PHE A 288 -7.94 -1.10 -17.62
N ALA A 289 -7.64 -2.28 -18.16
CA ALA A 289 -8.47 -2.90 -19.18
C ALA A 289 -9.88 -3.26 -18.67
N SER A 290 -10.02 -3.55 -17.36
CA SER A 290 -11.29 -3.91 -16.73
C SER A 290 -12.22 -2.72 -16.46
N PHE A 291 -11.70 -1.49 -16.37
CA PHE A 291 -12.53 -0.30 -16.08
C PHE A 291 -13.16 0.34 -17.32
N GLY A 292 -12.73 -0.06 -18.52
CA GLY A 292 -13.26 0.46 -19.77
C GLY A 292 -12.66 1.82 -20.16
N PRO A 293 -13.37 2.62 -20.98
CA PRO A 293 -12.82 3.84 -21.56
C PRO A 293 -12.46 4.88 -20.50
N SER A 294 -11.52 5.78 -20.81
CA SER A 294 -11.00 6.84 -19.93
C SER A 294 -9.95 6.40 -18.89
N HIS A 295 -9.37 5.20 -19.05
CA HIS A 295 -8.25 4.69 -18.25
C HIS A 295 -6.97 4.60 -19.09
N ASP A 296 -6.87 5.48 -20.08
CA ASP A 296 -5.70 5.57 -20.95
C ASP A 296 -4.49 6.06 -20.16
N SER A 297 -3.32 5.50 -20.44
CA SER A 297 -2.12 6.00 -19.79
C SER A 297 -1.83 7.44 -20.19
N LEU A 298 -1.19 8.18 -19.28
CA LEU A 298 -0.83 9.57 -19.50
C LEU A 298 0.06 9.74 -20.74
N PHE A 299 0.98 8.80 -20.96
CA PHE A 299 1.86 8.80 -22.13
C PHE A 299 1.09 8.57 -23.44
N SER A 300 0.11 7.67 -23.45
CA SER A 300 -0.76 7.44 -24.61
C SER A 300 -1.53 8.70 -24.99
N LEU A 301 -2.21 9.30 -24.01
CA LEU A 301 -2.98 10.53 -24.22
C LEU A 301 -2.10 11.70 -24.68
N LEU A 302 -0.90 11.83 -24.11
CA LEU A 302 0.07 12.84 -24.55
C LEU A 302 0.41 12.70 -26.03
N LEU A 303 0.67 11.46 -26.51
CA LEU A 303 0.99 11.23 -27.92
C LEU A 303 -0.19 11.57 -28.83
N ILE A 304 -1.41 11.22 -28.43
CA ILE A 304 -2.64 11.52 -29.18
C ILE A 304 -2.84 13.04 -29.28
N ASP A 305 -2.76 13.76 -28.16
CA ASP A 305 -2.99 15.21 -28.13
C ASP A 305 -1.89 15.98 -28.89
N VAL A 306 -0.62 15.56 -28.77
CA VAL A 306 0.50 16.17 -29.50
C VAL A 306 0.39 15.91 -31.00
N ALA A 307 -0.09 14.73 -31.42
CA ALA A 307 -0.34 14.43 -32.82
C ALA A 307 -1.49 15.26 -33.39
N GLY A 308 -2.52 15.56 -32.58
CA GLY A 308 -3.66 16.39 -32.97
C GLY A 308 -3.35 17.89 -33.08
N ALA A 309 -2.28 18.39 -32.45
CA ALA A 309 -1.89 19.79 -32.50
C ALA A 309 -1.15 20.15 -33.81
N THR A 310 -1.58 21.21 -34.49
CA THR A 310 -1.01 21.63 -35.78
C THR A 310 0.20 22.54 -35.62
N VAL A 311 0.27 23.35 -34.56
CA VAL A 311 1.31 24.36 -34.35
C VAL A 311 2.29 23.94 -33.24
N LEU A 312 3.59 24.24 -33.42
CA LEU A 312 4.64 23.86 -32.46
C LEU A 312 4.39 24.37 -31.03
N TRP A 313 3.92 25.61 -30.86
CA TRP A 313 3.65 26.16 -29.53
C TRP A 313 2.54 25.39 -28.79
N GLN A 314 1.54 24.87 -29.51
CA GLN A 314 0.49 24.04 -28.93
C GLN A 314 1.07 22.72 -28.42
N LYS A 315 1.94 22.08 -29.21
CA LYS A 315 2.63 20.84 -28.80
C LYS A 315 3.45 21.04 -27.52
N ILE A 316 4.23 22.12 -27.46
CA ILE A 316 5.01 22.49 -26.27
C ILE A 316 4.08 22.72 -25.08
N GLY A 317 2.98 23.46 -25.29
CA GLY A 317 1.98 23.75 -24.29
C GLY A 317 1.32 22.49 -23.72
N ILE A 318 0.92 21.56 -24.59
CA ILE A 318 0.36 20.25 -24.21
C ILE A 318 1.37 19.50 -23.36
N VAL A 319 2.60 19.30 -23.85
CA VAL A 319 3.67 18.62 -23.09
C VAL A 319 3.87 19.26 -21.71
N ALA A 320 3.88 20.59 -21.62
CA ALA A 320 4.01 21.29 -20.36
C ALA A 320 2.84 21.01 -19.39
N LEU A 321 1.59 21.02 -19.86
CA LEU A 321 0.43 20.71 -19.02
C LEU A 321 0.42 19.25 -18.54
N TYR A 322 0.84 18.31 -19.39
CA TYR A 322 0.99 16.90 -19.01
C TYR A 322 2.04 16.72 -17.90
N VAL A 323 3.22 17.34 -18.05
CA VAL A 323 4.27 17.30 -17.03
C VAL A 323 3.83 17.95 -15.73
N LEU A 324 3.16 19.11 -15.80
CA LEU A 324 2.67 19.81 -14.61
C LEU A 324 1.57 19.03 -13.88
N ASN A 325 0.63 18.41 -14.59
CA ASN A 325 -0.37 17.54 -13.99
C ASN A 325 0.27 16.30 -13.35
N ALA A 326 1.26 15.68 -14.00
CA ALA A 326 2.02 14.58 -13.43
C ALA A 326 2.76 14.99 -12.14
N LEU A 327 3.39 16.18 -12.13
CA LEU A 327 4.01 16.71 -10.92
C LEU A 327 2.99 17.01 -9.83
N ALA A 328 1.83 17.56 -10.18
CA ALA A 328 0.77 17.88 -9.24
C ALA A 328 0.26 16.61 -8.54
N ILE A 329 -0.09 15.57 -9.30
CA ILE A 329 -0.58 14.31 -8.72
C ILE A 329 0.50 13.67 -7.84
N LEU A 330 1.77 13.69 -8.27
CA LEU A 330 2.88 13.20 -7.45
C LEU A 330 3.03 14.01 -6.16
N PHE A 331 2.94 15.34 -6.19
CA PHE A 331 3.01 16.15 -4.97
C PHE A 331 1.83 15.91 -4.03
N LEU A 332 0.62 15.77 -4.56
CA LEU A 332 -0.58 15.53 -3.77
C LEU A 332 -0.53 14.17 -3.07
N PHE A 333 -0.01 13.14 -3.74
CA PHE A 333 0.13 11.79 -3.18
C PHE A 333 1.38 11.58 -2.29
N PHE A 334 2.54 12.16 -2.66
CA PHE A 334 3.75 12.07 -1.84
C PHE A 334 3.80 13.12 -0.71
N GLY A 335 3.01 14.19 -0.79
CA GLY A 335 2.92 15.22 0.24
C GLY A 335 2.59 14.67 1.63
N PRO A 336 1.57 13.80 1.79
CA PRO A 336 1.26 13.16 3.06
C PRO A 336 2.41 12.30 3.60
N VAL A 337 3.11 11.58 2.71
CA VAL A 337 4.30 10.79 3.04
C VAL A 337 5.42 11.69 3.57
N TYR A 338 5.65 12.82 2.90
CA TYR A 338 6.64 13.81 3.31
C TYR A 338 6.31 14.40 4.69
N ILE A 339 5.08 14.87 4.89
CA ILE A 339 4.62 15.45 6.16
C ILE A 339 4.70 14.41 7.28
N TRP A 340 4.20 13.19 7.06
CA TRP A 340 4.24 12.13 8.06
C TRP A 340 5.68 11.77 8.45
N ARG A 341 6.61 11.68 7.48
CA ARG A 341 8.02 11.43 7.77
C ARG A 341 8.62 12.50 8.69
N LEU A 342 8.28 13.78 8.48
CA LEU A 342 8.77 14.87 9.33
C LEU A 342 8.20 14.78 10.74
N LEU A 343 6.91 14.45 10.86
CA LEU A 343 6.28 14.17 12.16
C LEU A 343 6.95 12.99 12.86
N TYR A 344 7.23 11.92 12.13
CA TYR A 344 7.86 10.71 12.63
C TYR A 344 9.28 10.95 13.16
N LYS A 345 10.05 11.82 12.49
CA LYS A 345 11.39 12.19 12.93
C LYS A 345 11.43 13.33 13.94
N GLU A 346 10.27 13.88 14.30
CA GLU A 346 10.16 15.11 15.05
C GLU A 346 11.03 16.26 14.46
N GLU A 347 11.16 16.32 13.13
CA GLU A 347 11.88 17.37 12.40
C GLU A 347 10.94 18.57 12.13
N ARG A 348 11.52 19.79 12.04
CA ARG A 348 10.75 20.95 11.54
C ARG A 348 10.25 20.63 10.13
N ILE A 349 9.34 21.44 9.58
CA ILE A 349 8.93 21.29 8.17
C ILE A 349 9.74 22.26 7.29
N PRO A 350 11.02 22.01 6.97
CA PRO A 350 11.71 22.81 5.97
C PRO A 350 11.11 22.44 4.62
N THR A 351 10.54 23.40 3.90
CA THR A 351 10.14 23.14 2.52
C THR A 351 11.17 23.77 1.60
N PRO A 352 11.89 22.97 0.79
CA PRO A 352 12.81 23.52 -0.19
C PRO A 352 12.09 24.51 -1.10
N LYS A 353 12.69 25.68 -1.36
CA LYS A 353 12.10 26.71 -2.22
C LYS A 353 11.75 26.17 -3.60
N LEU A 354 12.57 25.29 -4.15
CA LEU A 354 12.31 24.61 -5.42
C LEU A 354 11.02 23.78 -5.39
N LEU A 355 10.76 23.08 -4.28
CA LEU A 355 9.54 22.28 -4.12
C LEU A 355 8.31 23.19 -4.14
N LEU A 356 8.34 24.31 -3.41
CA LEU A 356 7.25 25.31 -3.44
C LEU A 356 7.08 25.91 -4.84
N ALA A 357 8.18 26.28 -5.51
CA ALA A 357 8.15 26.87 -6.86
C ALA A 357 7.55 25.93 -7.91
N LEU A 358 7.70 24.61 -7.74
CA LEU A 358 7.11 23.61 -8.62
C LEU A 358 5.67 23.25 -8.23
N PHE A 359 5.38 23.17 -6.92
CA PHE A 359 4.09 22.75 -6.40
C PHE A 359 2.95 23.66 -6.87
N TYR A 360 3.09 24.98 -6.74
CA TYR A 360 2.01 25.91 -7.02
C TYR A 360 1.60 25.98 -8.50
N PRO A 361 2.53 26.12 -9.47
CA PRO A 361 2.18 26.08 -10.88
C PRO A 361 1.61 24.72 -11.29
N ALA A 362 2.14 23.62 -10.76
CA ALA A 362 1.63 22.28 -11.00
C ALA A 362 0.19 22.12 -10.48
N ALA A 363 -0.07 22.51 -9.23
CA ALA A 363 -1.39 22.48 -8.63
C ALA A 363 -2.39 23.38 -9.39
N LEU A 364 -1.96 24.57 -9.83
CA LEU A 364 -2.81 25.45 -10.64
C LEU A 364 -3.14 24.83 -12.01
N ALA A 365 -2.14 24.23 -12.69
CA ALA A 365 -2.37 23.51 -13.95
C ALA A 365 -3.38 22.37 -13.75
N PHE A 366 -3.23 21.60 -12.67
CA PHE A 366 -4.14 20.51 -12.30
C PHE A 366 -5.57 21.00 -12.02
N ILE A 367 -5.74 22.18 -11.41
CA ILE A 367 -7.08 22.73 -11.13
C ILE A 367 -7.73 23.30 -12.40
N LEU A 368 -6.97 24.01 -13.24
CA LEU A 368 -7.51 24.71 -14.41
C LEU A 368 -7.67 23.80 -15.65
N SER A 369 -6.79 22.80 -15.78
CA SER A 369 -6.81 21.81 -16.85
C SER A 369 -6.42 20.46 -16.24
N PRO A 370 -7.30 19.87 -15.42
CA PRO A 370 -7.05 18.55 -14.86
C PRO A 370 -6.83 17.57 -16.01
N ILE A 371 -5.84 16.70 -15.91
CA ILE A 371 -5.75 15.52 -16.79
C ILE A 371 -6.24 14.28 -16.04
N PHE A 372 -6.13 14.31 -14.71
CA PHE A 372 -6.65 13.28 -13.84
C PHE A 372 -7.96 13.75 -13.19
N LYS A 373 -8.96 12.89 -13.23
CA LYS A 373 -10.19 13.03 -12.48
C LYS A 373 -10.26 11.88 -11.47
N ILE A 374 -10.22 12.24 -10.20
CA ILE A 374 -10.23 11.28 -9.10
C ILE A 374 -11.68 11.12 -8.65
N THR A 375 -12.20 9.91 -8.76
CA THR A 375 -13.59 9.59 -8.42
C THR A 375 -13.65 8.35 -7.54
N ARG A 376 -14.84 8.05 -7.04
CA ARG A 376 -15.11 6.75 -6.41
C ARG A 376 -15.35 5.71 -7.51
N ILE A 377 -14.82 4.50 -7.34
CA ILE A 377 -15.23 3.35 -8.18
C ILE A 377 -16.75 3.14 -8.00
N GLN A 378 -17.52 3.21 -9.08
CA GLN A 378 -18.98 3.11 -9.06
C GLN A 378 -19.46 1.66 -9.24
N GLU A 379 -20.61 1.36 -8.66
CA GLU A 379 -21.27 0.06 -8.71
C GLU A 379 -21.76 -0.21 -10.15
N GLY A 380 -21.16 -1.18 -10.84
CA GLY A 380 -21.44 -1.50 -12.25
C GLY A 380 -20.21 -1.96 -13.04
N GLN A 381 -19.02 -1.57 -12.60
CA GLN A 381 -17.76 -2.24 -12.93
C GLN A 381 -17.55 -3.34 -11.87
N ASP A 382 -17.17 -4.56 -12.28
CA ASP A 382 -17.08 -5.79 -11.45
C ASP A 382 -17.05 -5.56 -9.91
N VAL A 383 -18.09 -6.05 -9.22
CA VAL A 383 -18.40 -5.87 -7.77
C VAL A 383 -17.22 -6.18 -6.82
N SER A 384 -16.17 -6.84 -7.31
CA SER A 384 -14.99 -7.22 -6.56
C SER A 384 -14.02 -6.08 -6.24
N ILE A 385 -14.12 -4.91 -6.89
CA ILE A 385 -13.11 -3.85 -6.73
C ILE A 385 -13.68 -2.68 -5.93
N VAL A 386 -12.92 -2.25 -4.93
CA VAL A 386 -13.28 -1.19 -4.00
C VAL A 386 -12.13 -0.20 -3.93
N GLY A 387 -12.44 1.10 -3.91
CA GLY A 387 -11.44 2.14 -3.72
C GLY A 387 -11.71 3.40 -4.54
N VAL A 388 -10.62 4.05 -4.93
CA VAL A 388 -10.61 5.29 -5.70
C VAL A 388 -10.30 4.97 -7.16
N ASP A 389 -11.09 5.55 -8.04
CA ASP A 389 -10.90 5.50 -9.48
C ASP A 389 -10.13 6.74 -9.95
N ILE A 390 -9.25 6.56 -10.92
CA ILE A 390 -8.47 7.63 -11.52
C ILE A 390 -8.72 7.58 -13.01
N LEU A 391 -9.60 8.47 -13.45
CA LEU A 391 -9.92 8.67 -14.85
C LEU A 391 -8.93 9.66 -15.45
N THR A 392 -8.59 9.46 -16.71
CA THR A 392 -7.72 10.34 -17.47
C THR A 392 -8.45 10.92 -18.67
N HIS A 393 -8.17 12.17 -19.02
CA HIS A 393 -8.70 12.79 -20.23
C HIS A 393 -7.69 13.72 -20.89
N GLY A 394 -7.84 13.92 -22.20
CA GLY A 394 -6.98 14.81 -22.97
C GLY A 394 -7.10 16.29 -22.57
N VAL A 395 -6.13 17.07 -23.03
CA VAL A 395 -6.09 18.53 -22.84
C VAL A 395 -7.10 19.21 -23.75
N VAL A 396 -7.91 20.10 -23.18
CA VAL A 396 -8.85 20.91 -23.97
C VAL A 396 -8.09 22.05 -24.66
N LEU A 397 -7.88 21.93 -25.98
CA LEU A 397 -7.05 22.86 -26.75
C LEU A 397 -7.54 24.32 -26.74
N SER A 398 -8.85 24.56 -26.57
CA SER A 398 -9.42 25.92 -26.53
C SER A 398 -8.94 26.75 -25.35
N ASP A 399 -8.61 26.12 -24.23
CA ASP A 399 -8.18 26.81 -23.00
C ASP A 399 -6.66 26.85 -22.82
N LEU A 400 -5.90 26.16 -23.68
CA LEU A 400 -4.47 25.93 -23.53
C LEU A 400 -3.66 27.21 -23.26
N LEU A 401 -3.84 28.23 -24.09
CA LEU A 401 -3.09 29.48 -23.98
C LEU A 401 -3.39 30.22 -22.66
N ARG A 402 -4.67 30.26 -22.28
CA ARG A 402 -5.13 30.90 -21.04
C ARG A 402 -4.55 30.21 -19.82
N VAL A 403 -4.59 28.87 -19.79
CA VAL A 403 -4.05 28.08 -18.68
C VAL A 403 -2.55 28.27 -18.56
N LEU A 404 -1.79 28.17 -19.65
CA LEU A 404 -0.34 28.35 -19.64
C LEU A 404 0.07 29.76 -19.18
N PHE A 405 -0.63 30.80 -19.63
CA PHE A 405 -0.35 32.17 -19.20
C PHE A 405 -0.53 32.32 -17.68
N LEU A 406 -1.63 31.79 -17.12
CA LEU A 406 -1.89 31.84 -15.68
C LEU A 406 -0.86 31.03 -14.88
N VAL A 407 -0.49 29.85 -15.36
CA VAL A 407 0.52 28.98 -14.74
C VAL A 407 1.89 29.65 -14.71
N ILE A 408 2.34 30.23 -15.82
CA ILE A 408 3.62 30.95 -15.92
C ILE A 408 3.59 32.19 -15.02
N GLY A 409 2.51 32.96 -15.07
CA GLY A 409 2.33 34.13 -14.21
C GLY A 409 2.41 33.79 -12.72
N LEU A 410 1.73 32.72 -12.30
CA LEU A 410 1.81 32.22 -10.93
C LEU A 410 3.22 31.73 -10.59
N ALA A 411 3.91 31.02 -11.50
CA ALA A 411 5.27 30.54 -11.27
C ALA A 411 6.24 31.70 -10.98
N VAL A 412 6.17 32.77 -11.78
CA VAL A 412 6.97 33.99 -11.58
C VAL A 412 6.61 34.65 -10.25
N LEU A 413 5.33 34.80 -9.94
CA LEU A 413 4.88 35.37 -8.67
C LEU A 413 5.41 34.58 -7.48
N ILE A 414 5.25 33.25 -7.48
CA ILE A 414 5.73 32.38 -6.40
C ILE A 414 7.26 32.47 -6.28
N ALA A 415 7.99 32.47 -7.39
CA ALA A 415 9.45 32.64 -7.37
C ALA A 415 9.87 33.95 -6.67
N ILE A 416 9.17 35.06 -6.92
CA ILE A 416 9.40 36.34 -6.23
C ILE A 416 9.07 36.23 -4.73
N LEU A 417 7.91 35.66 -4.38
CA LEU A 417 7.46 35.54 -2.99
C LEU A 417 8.39 34.67 -2.14
N LEU A 418 9.07 33.68 -2.73
CA LEU A 418 10.04 32.81 -2.05
C LEU A 418 11.31 33.53 -1.57
N PHE A 419 11.57 34.76 -2.03
CA PHE A 419 12.66 35.59 -1.49
C PHE A 419 12.29 36.24 -0.15
N ILE A 420 11.00 36.33 0.20
CA ILE A 420 10.52 36.94 1.44
C ILE A 420 10.25 35.82 2.47
N PRO A 421 11.06 35.68 3.55
CA PRO A 421 10.97 34.52 4.45
C PRO A 421 9.59 34.29 5.06
N LYS A 422 8.89 35.37 5.45
CA LYS A 422 7.52 35.30 5.99
C LYS A 422 6.55 34.73 4.97
N LEU A 423 6.63 35.14 3.70
CA LEU A 423 5.75 34.65 2.64
C LEU A 423 6.10 33.20 2.27
N SER A 424 7.37 32.83 2.23
CA SER A 424 7.79 31.43 2.05
C SER A 424 7.23 30.49 3.13
N PHE A 425 7.11 30.97 4.38
CA PHE A 425 6.45 30.23 5.46
C PHE A 425 4.94 30.08 5.19
N PHE A 426 4.24 31.15 4.82
CA PHE A 426 2.82 31.06 4.46
C PHE A 426 2.57 30.13 3.26
N LEU A 427 3.44 30.17 2.25
CA LEU A 427 3.38 29.23 1.13
C LEU A 427 3.58 27.77 1.61
N THR A 428 4.51 27.52 2.52
CA THR A 428 4.63 26.18 3.13
C THR A 428 3.33 25.76 3.82
N LEU A 429 2.70 26.67 4.58
CA LEU A 429 1.43 26.39 5.25
C LEU A 429 0.30 26.08 4.27
N PHE A 430 0.14 26.89 3.21
CA PHE A 430 -0.87 26.66 2.18
C PHE A 430 -0.64 25.35 1.42
N MET A 431 0.61 24.98 1.13
CA MET A 431 0.93 23.68 0.54
C MET A 431 0.49 22.53 1.47
N ILE A 432 0.80 22.63 2.77
CA ILE A 432 0.39 21.60 3.76
C ILE A 432 -1.13 21.49 3.81
N VAL A 433 -1.85 22.62 3.84
CA VAL A 433 -3.32 22.64 3.84
C VAL A 433 -3.88 22.01 2.56
N GLY A 434 -3.33 22.35 1.39
CA GLY A 434 -3.74 21.77 0.11
C GLY A 434 -3.53 20.25 0.07
N VAL A 435 -2.38 19.77 0.56
CA VAL A 435 -2.08 18.34 0.68
C VAL A 435 -3.02 17.64 1.67
N GLN A 436 -3.31 18.25 2.82
CA GLN A 436 -4.26 17.69 3.79
C GLN A 436 -5.69 17.63 3.25
N PHE A 437 -6.12 18.67 2.53
CA PHE A 437 -7.42 18.71 1.88
C PHE A 437 -7.53 17.59 0.83
N PHE A 438 -6.52 17.44 -0.02
CA PHE A 438 -6.44 16.35 -0.98
C PHE A 438 -6.50 14.97 -0.31
N LEU A 439 -5.69 14.76 0.74
CA LEU A 439 -5.69 13.50 1.50
C LEU A 439 -7.08 13.21 2.07
N GLY A 440 -7.75 14.21 2.64
CA GLY A 440 -9.09 14.07 3.19
C GLY A 440 -10.12 13.71 2.11
N TYR A 441 -10.05 14.37 0.96
CA TYR A 441 -10.90 14.07 -0.20
C TYR A 441 -10.67 12.65 -0.72
N TYR A 442 -9.40 12.25 -0.87
CA TYR A 442 -9.03 10.91 -1.33
C TYR A 442 -9.53 9.82 -0.38
N ILE A 443 -9.27 9.96 0.92
CA ILE A 443 -9.74 9.02 1.94
C ILE A 443 -11.26 8.97 1.98
N PHE A 444 -11.93 10.12 1.84
CA PHE A 444 -13.39 10.16 1.77
C PHE A 444 -13.92 9.32 0.59
N LEU A 445 -13.39 9.52 -0.62
CA LEU A 445 -13.78 8.73 -1.79
C LEU A 445 -13.54 7.23 -1.57
N TYR A 446 -12.35 6.87 -1.08
CA TYR A 446 -11.99 5.49 -0.78
C TYR A 446 -12.94 4.88 0.25
N PHE A 447 -13.14 5.56 1.37
CA PHE A 447 -14.01 5.14 2.46
C PHE A 447 -15.46 4.98 1.99
N MET A 448 -15.98 5.90 1.17
CA MET A 448 -17.33 5.78 0.63
C MET A 448 -17.48 4.58 -0.32
N SER A 449 -16.42 4.16 -1.02
CA SER A 449 -16.43 2.92 -1.82
C SER A 449 -16.48 1.70 -0.90
N VAL A 450 -15.59 1.66 0.11
CA VAL A 450 -15.53 0.59 1.11
C VAL A 450 -16.83 0.45 1.87
N ALA A 451 -17.41 1.55 2.33
CA ALA A 451 -18.67 1.57 3.05
C ALA A 451 -19.82 1.01 2.21
N GLN A 452 -19.93 1.40 0.94
CA GLN A 452 -20.95 0.86 0.05
C GLN A 452 -20.77 -0.63 -0.16
N SER A 453 -19.55 -1.11 -0.38
CA SER A 453 -19.25 -2.54 -0.53
C SER A 453 -19.67 -3.34 0.71
N TYR A 454 -19.34 -2.86 1.92
CA TYR A 454 -19.79 -3.51 3.15
C TYR A 454 -21.31 -3.46 3.34
N LEU A 455 -21.96 -2.34 3.03
CA LEU A 455 -23.42 -2.21 3.16
C LEU A 455 -24.13 -3.16 2.19
N LEU A 456 -23.65 -3.29 0.95
CA LEU A 456 -24.17 -4.25 -0.02
C LEU A 456 -24.03 -5.68 0.50
N LEU A 457 -22.84 -6.05 0.96
CA LEU A 457 -22.59 -7.37 1.54
C LEU A 457 -23.52 -7.63 2.73
N LEU A 458 -23.63 -6.70 3.68
CA LEU A 458 -24.49 -6.84 4.86
C LEU A 458 -25.98 -6.93 4.50
N SER A 459 -26.40 -6.37 3.36
CA SER A 459 -27.78 -6.46 2.85
C SER A 459 -28.05 -7.70 1.99
N SER A 460 -27.01 -8.47 1.65
CA SER A 460 -27.13 -9.60 0.73
C SER A 460 -27.93 -10.75 1.37
N PRO A 461 -29.06 -11.17 0.74
CA PRO A 461 -29.88 -12.24 1.28
C PRO A 461 -29.13 -13.58 1.21
N GLY A 462 -29.23 -14.38 2.28
CA GLY A 462 -28.63 -15.72 2.34
C GLY A 462 -27.21 -15.78 2.90
N LEU A 463 -26.60 -14.65 3.27
CA LEU A 463 -25.33 -14.70 4.00
C LEU A 463 -25.51 -15.31 5.39
N PRO A 464 -24.64 -16.25 5.80
CA PRO A 464 -24.70 -16.82 7.15
C PRO A 464 -24.47 -15.76 8.22
N THR A 465 -25.17 -15.84 9.35
CA THR A 465 -25.11 -14.84 10.44
C THR A 465 -23.68 -14.53 10.91
N LEU A 466 -22.81 -15.54 10.97
CA LEU A 466 -21.42 -15.36 11.37
C LEU A 466 -20.64 -14.45 10.40
N PHE A 467 -20.88 -14.56 9.08
CA PHE A 467 -20.29 -13.66 8.09
C PHE A 467 -20.78 -12.22 8.29
N ILE A 468 -22.09 -12.05 8.52
CA ILE A 468 -22.69 -10.73 8.77
C ILE A 468 -22.02 -10.06 9.98
N ILE A 469 -21.85 -10.79 11.09
CA ILE A 469 -21.18 -10.27 12.29
C ILE A 469 -19.74 -9.86 11.99
N PHE A 470 -18.96 -10.70 11.30
CA PHE A 470 -17.58 -10.37 10.96
C PHE A 470 -17.48 -9.20 9.99
N PHE A 471 -18.31 -9.13 8.95
CA PHE A 471 -18.32 -8.02 8.02
C PHE A 471 -18.74 -6.71 8.69
N ALA A 472 -19.68 -6.75 9.64
CA ALA A 472 -20.02 -5.59 10.46
C ALA A 472 -18.84 -5.13 11.32
N LEU A 473 -18.08 -6.07 11.91
CA LEU A 473 -16.86 -5.75 12.66
C LEU A 473 -15.75 -5.20 11.75
N PHE A 474 -15.54 -5.78 10.57
CA PHE A 474 -14.59 -5.27 9.58
C PHE A 474 -14.95 -3.87 9.12
N PHE A 475 -16.23 -3.61 8.88
CA PHE A 475 -16.73 -2.29 8.54
C PHE A 475 -16.48 -1.29 9.67
N LEU A 476 -16.77 -1.66 10.93
CA LEU A 476 -16.48 -0.83 12.10
C LEU A 476 -14.99 -0.51 12.24
N ILE A 477 -14.12 -1.52 12.06
CA ILE A 477 -12.67 -1.34 12.09
C ILE A 477 -12.22 -0.38 10.98
N ALA A 478 -12.74 -0.55 9.75
CA ALA A 478 -12.43 0.33 8.63
C ALA A 478 -12.87 1.78 8.92
N MET A 479 -14.11 1.98 9.40
CA MET A 479 -14.61 3.31 9.82
C MET A 479 -13.69 3.97 10.84
N LEU A 480 -13.33 3.23 11.90
CA LEU A 480 -12.45 3.74 12.95
C LEU A 480 -11.05 4.04 12.40
N PHE A 481 -10.49 3.18 11.56
CA PHE A 481 -9.17 3.37 10.99
C PHE A 481 -9.06 4.62 10.11
N TYR A 482 -9.94 4.77 9.11
CA TYR A 482 -9.89 5.89 8.17
C TYR A 482 -10.17 7.22 8.89
N SER A 483 -11.19 7.27 9.75
CA SER A 483 -11.53 8.49 10.49
C SER A 483 -10.45 8.87 11.51
N SER A 484 -10.03 7.95 12.37
CA SER A 484 -9.04 8.23 13.42
C SER A 484 -7.65 8.48 12.83
N GLY A 485 -7.26 7.76 11.77
CA GLY A 485 -5.99 7.97 11.08
C GLY A 485 -5.90 9.35 10.46
N PHE A 486 -6.97 9.80 9.78
CA PHE A 486 -7.00 11.12 9.16
C PHE A 486 -7.02 12.25 10.19
N LEU A 487 -7.87 12.15 11.21
CA LEU A 487 -7.93 13.13 12.30
C LEU A 487 -6.59 13.21 13.07
N SER A 488 -5.94 12.06 13.31
CA SER A 488 -4.62 12.01 13.93
C SER A 488 -3.57 12.69 13.07
N PHE A 489 -3.58 12.44 11.75
CA PHE A 489 -2.66 13.08 10.80
C PHE A 489 -2.80 14.60 10.81
N ILE A 490 -4.04 15.12 10.74
CA ILE A 490 -4.32 16.56 10.84
C ILE A 490 -3.83 17.10 12.18
N PHE A 491 -4.28 16.51 13.29
CA PHE A 491 -3.96 17.00 14.63
C PHE A 491 -2.44 17.07 14.87
N MET A 492 -1.70 16.02 14.49
CA MET A 492 -0.25 15.99 14.64
C MET A 492 0.47 16.99 13.75
N SER A 493 0.01 17.13 12.50
CA SER A 493 0.54 18.12 11.57
C SER A 493 0.40 19.54 12.11
N TRP A 494 -0.80 19.91 12.57
CA TRP A 494 -1.07 21.25 13.11
C TRP A 494 -0.34 21.49 14.42
N ARG A 495 -0.35 20.51 15.34
CA ARG A 495 0.44 20.59 16.58
C ARG A 495 1.91 20.89 16.27
N ARG A 496 2.48 20.23 15.25
CA ARG A 496 3.87 20.48 14.86
C ARG A 496 4.08 21.89 14.31
N ILE A 497 3.20 22.34 13.41
CA ILE A 497 3.26 23.69 12.84
C ILE A 497 3.22 24.75 13.95
N PHE A 498 2.33 24.61 14.93
CA PHE A 498 2.24 25.54 16.06
C PHE A 498 3.52 25.58 16.91
N LEU A 499 4.15 24.42 17.14
CA LEU A 499 5.44 24.35 17.84
C LEU A 499 6.56 25.04 17.05
N ASP A 500 6.60 24.84 15.74
CA ASP A 500 7.58 25.47 14.85
C ASP A 500 7.39 27.01 14.82
N ILE A 501 6.15 27.51 14.81
CA ILE A 501 5.84 28.95 14.92
C ILE A 501 6.36 29.50 16.25
N LYS A 502 6.06 28.84 17.38
CA LYS A 502 6.47 29.29 18.71
C LYS A 502 7.99 29.34 18.89
N GLN A 503 8.73 28.46 18.22
CA GLN A 503 10.21 28.46 18.26
C GLN A 503 10.85 29.48 17.32
N SER A 504 10.08 30.11 16.43
CA SER A 504 10.55 31.13 15.49
C SER A 504 10.31 32.57 15.98
N GLN A 505 9.48 32.73 17.01
CA GLN A 505 9.30 33.96 17.79
C GLN A 505 10.34 34.01 18.89
#